data_AF-A0A344LH91-F1
#
_entry.id   AF-A0A344LH91-F1
#
_cell.length_a   1.000
_cell.length_b   1.000
_cell.length_c   1.000
_cell.angle_alpha   90.00
_cell.angle_beta   90.00
_cell.angle_gamma   90.00
#
_symmetry.space_group_name_H-M   'P 1'
#
loop_
_entity.id
_entity.type
_entity.pdbx_description
1 polymer ?
#
loop_
_entity_poly.entity_id
_entity_poly.type
_entity_poly.pdbx_seq_one_letter_code
_entity_poly.pdbx_strand_id
1 'polypeptide(L)'
;MGEMTSNLDLEQAVGKIWKEVLSVPDGKGEATFFDLNGDSITAVRLVSRIEDELGVEIEVGDIFEEDPSLAVLVKDVTAKAAAR
;
A
#
# COMPACT_ATOMS: atom_id res chain seq x y z
N MET A 1 17.13 -21.58 0.30
CA MET A 1 16.74 -20.20 0.66
C MET A 1 16.35 -19.48 -0.61
N GLY A 2 15.06 -19.40 -0.98
CA GLY A 2 14.66 -18.74 -2.23
C GLY A 2 13.24 -18.23 -2.29
N GLU A 3 12.44 -18.39 -1.23
CA GLU A 3 11.00 -18.09 -1.28
C GLU A 3 10.58 -16.96 -0.33
N MET A 4 11.49 -16.44 0.51
CA MET A 4 11.18 -15.37 1.48
C MET A 4 11.45 -13.94 0.97
N THR A 5 12.15 -13.77 -0.15
CA THR A 5 12.49 -12.43 -0.67
C THR A 5 11.31 -11.78 -1.38
N SER A 6 10.49 -12.54 -2.10
CA SER A 6 9.39 -11.97 -2.90
C SER A 6 8.35 -11.21 -2.07
N ASN A 7 8.09 -11.64 -0.83
CA ASN A 7 7.08 -11.00 0.02
C ASN A 7 7.64 -9.76 0.73
N LEU A 8 8.85 -9.86 1.28
CA LEU A 8 9.49 -8.75 1.97
C LEU A 8 9.75 -7.57 1.01
N ASP A 9 10.11 -7.85 -0.24
CA ASP A 9 10.26 -6.83 -1.27
C ASP A 9 8.94 -6.08 -1.56
N LEU A 10 7.79 -6.77 -1.61
CA LEU A 10 6.47 -6.14 -1.76
C LEU A 10 6.12 -5.28 -0.54
N GLU A 11 6.32 -5.80 0.68
CA GLU A 11 6.09 -5.07 1.93
C GLU A 11 6.90 -3.77 1.98
N GLN A 12 8.18 -3.82 1.57
CA GLN A 12 9.05 -2.65 1.51
C GLN A 12 8.64 -1.67 0.40
N ALA A 13 8.25 -2.16 -0.78
CA ALA A 13 7.79 -1.33 -1.89
C ALA A 13 6.50 -0.57 -1.53
N VAL A 14 5.47 -1.29 -1.06
CA VAL A 14 4.21 -0.69 -0.62
C VAL A 14 4.45 0.26 0.56
N GLY A 15 5.28 -0.13 1.53
CA GLY A 15 5.65 0.73 2.66
C GLY A 15 6.37 2.01 2.23
N LYS A 16 7.22 1.95 1.20
CA LYS A 16 7.89 3.13 0.64
C LYS A 16 6.90 4.04 -0.09
N ILE A 17 6.05 3.48 -0.95
CA ILE A 17 5.00 4.22 -1.66
C ILE A 17 4.09 4.93 -0.67
N TRP A 18 3.63 4.20 0.36
CA TRP A 18 2.79 4.73 1.44
C TRP A 18 3.46 5.91 2.14
N LYS A 19 4.74 5.78 2.51
CA LYS A 19 5.50 6.86 3.15
C LYS A 19 5.68 8.09 2.25
N GLU A 20 6.02 7.88 0.98
CA GLU A 20 6.19 8.99 0.03
C GLU A 20 4.89 9.73 -0.23
N VAL A 21 3.78 8.98 -0.31
CA VAL A 21 2.46 9.51 -0.62
C VAL A 21 1.88 10.25 0.59
N LEU A 22 1.92 9.66 1.79
CA LEU A 22 1.38 10.25 3.02
C LEU A 22 2.37 11.14 3.79
N SER A 23 3.61 11.29 3.29
CA SER A 23 4.70 12.04 3.98
C SER A 23 4.86 11.66 5.46
N VAL A 24 4.70 10.37 5.78
CA VAL A 24 4.83 9.88 7.16
C VAL A 24 6.27 9.49 7.49
N PRO A 25 6.79 9.91 8.66
CA PRO A 25 8.07 9.43 9.16
C PRO A 25 8.02 7.95 9.50
N ASP A 26 9.15 7.26 9.35
CA ASP A 26 9.34 5.85 9.64
C ASP A 26 8.86 5.51 11.06
N GLY A 27 7.74 4.79 11.19
CA GLY A 27 7.25 4.32 12.49
C GLY A 27 5.74 4.23 12.67
N LYS A 28 4.92 4.80 11.77
CA LYS A 28 3.45 4.69 11.83
C LYS A 28 2.90 3.54 10.95
N GLY A 29 3.41 2.33 11.13
CA GLY A 29 2.92 1.14 10.37
C GLY A 29 1.51 0.69 10.75
N GLU A 30 1.00 1.12 11.91
CA GLU A 30 -0.32 0.77 12.42
C GLU A 30 -1.38 1.85 12.13
N ALA A 31 -0.96 3.01 11.63
CA ALA A 31 -1.87 4.10 11.33
C ALA A 31 -2.62 3.82 10.02
N THR A 32 -3.91 4.07 10.02
CA THR A 32 -4.76 3.95 8.83
C THR A 32 -4.56 5.12 7.89
N PHE A 33 -5.08 4.98 6.66
CA PHE A 33 -4.99 6.02 5.64
C PHE A 33 -5.48 7.38 6.17
N PHE A 34 -6.65 7.42 6.83
CA PHE A 34 -7.19 8.65 7.42
C PHE A 34 -6.40 9.18 8.62
N ASP A 35 -5.80 8.33 9.48
CA ASP A 35 -4.95 8.80 10.60
C ASP A 35 -3.71 9.56 10.10
N LEU A 36 -3.28 9.27 8.88
CA LEU A 36 -2.09 9.84 8.25
C LEU A 36 -2.37 11.06 7.38
N ASN A 37 -3.54 11.71 7.53
CA ASN A 37 -4.00 12.77 6.62
C ASN A 37 -4.15 12.26 5.18
N GLY A 38 -4.60 11.01 5.02
CA GLY A 38 -5.02 10.49 3.74
C GLY A 38 -6.17 11.32 3.17
N ASP A 39 -5.94 11.90 1.99
CA ASP A 39 -6.90 12.68 1.24
C ASP A 39 -7.10 12.03 -0.15
N SER A 40 -8.09 12.46 -0.92
CA SER A 40 -8.42 11.88 -2.22
C SER A 40 -7.22 11.91 -3.18
N ILE A 41 -6.40 12.97 -3.12
CA ILE A 41 -5.19 13.10 -3.95
C ILE A 41 -4.17 12.02 -3.57
N THR A 42 -3.99 11.80 -2.27
CA THR A 42 -3.04 10.84 -1.71
C THR A 42 -3.47 9.42 -2.07
N ALA A 43 -4.77 9.11 -2.02
CA ALA A 43 -5.29 7.80 -2.39
C ALA A 43 -5.11 7.51 -3.89
N VAL A 44 -5.45 8.46 -4.77
CA VAL A 44 -5.23 8.33 -6.22
C VAL A 44 -3.74 8.09 -6.53
N ARG A 45 -2.84 8.83 -5.88
CA ARG A 45 -1.39 8.64 -6.06
C ARG A 45 -0.91 7.28 -5.56
N LEU A 46 -1.48 6.79 -4.45
CA LEU A 46 -1.15 5.50 -3.87
C LEU A 46 -1.50 4.37 -4.84
N VAL A 47 -2.75 4.34 -5.33
CA VAL A 47 -3.21 3.28 -6.25
C VAL A 47 -2.44 3.31 -7.56
N SER A 48 -2.20 4.49 -8.14
CA SER A 48 -1.47 4.60 -9.40
C SER A 48 -0.01 4.14 -9.26
N ARG A 49 0.64 4.38 -8.13
CA ARG A 49 1.99 3.87 -7.89
C ARG A 49 2.02 2.36 -7.65
N ILE A 50 1.03 1.82 -6.92
CA ILE A 50 0.92 0.38 -6.70
C ILE A 50 0.69 -0.34 -8.03
N GLU A 51 -0.17 0.20 -8.90
CA GLU A 51 -0.35 -0.30 -10.25
C GLU A 51 0.93 -0.23 -11.09
N ASP A 52 1.65 0.90 -11.07
CA ASP A 52 2.85 1.09 -11.90
C ASP A 52 4.05 0.25 -11.41
N GLU A 53 4.30 0.18 -10.10
CA GLU A 53 5.43 -0.60 -9.53
C GLU A 53 5.12 -2.10 -9.45
N LEU A 54 3.88 -2.47 -9.12
CA LEU A 54 3.53 -3.84 -8.72
C LEU A 54 2.60 -4.52 -9.74
N GLY A 55 1.98 -3.74 -10.63
CA GLY A 55 1.05 -4.27 -11.62
C GLY A 55 -0.26 -4.77 -11.01
N VAL A 56 -0.65 -4.23 -9.84
CA VAL A 56 -1.85 -4.61 -9.09
C VAL A 56 -2.86 -3.45 -9.10
N GLU A 57 -4.04 -3.70 -9.66
CA GLU A 57 -5.14 -2.73 -9.72
C GLU A 57 -5.90 -2.64 -8.39
N ILE A 58 -5.92 -1.44 -7.81
CA ILE A 58 -6.59 -1.11 -6.54
C ILE A 58 -7.48 0.10 -6.79
N GLU A 59 -8.71 0.05 -6.28
CA GLU A 59 -9.66 1.16 -6.43
C GLU A 59 -9.51 2.17 -5.29
N VAL A 60 -9.53 3.46 -5.64
CA VAL A 60 -9.48 4.56 -4.65
C VAL A 60 -10.69 4.52 -3.72
N GLY A 61 -11.86 4.10 -4.22
CA GLY A 61 -13.08 3.96 -3.43
C GLY A 61 -12.89 2.97 -2.29
N ASP A 62 -12.25 1.85 -2.57
CA ASP A 62 -11.97 0.80 -1.60
C ASP A 62 -11.06 1.28 -0.46
N ILE A 63 -10.05 2.10 -0.78
CA ILE A 63 -9.20 2.75 0.24
C ILE A 63 -10.02 3.72 1.12
N PHE A 64 -10.97 4.44 0.53
CA PHE A 64 -11.83 5.37 1.26
C PHE A 64 -12.88 4.65 2.12
N GLU A 65 -13.39 3.51 1.65
CA GLU A 65 -14.43 2.73 2.32
C GLU A 65 -13.86 1.83 3.43
N GLU A 66 -12.73 1.16 3.18
CA GLU A 66 -12.10 0.24 4.14
C GLU A 66 -11.14 0.93 5.13
N ASP A 67 -10.69 2.15 4.83
CA ASP A 67 -9.61 2.85 5.56
C ASP A 67 -8.44 1.90 5.92
N PRO A 68 -7.82 1.23 4.92
CA PRO A 68 -6.86 0.19 5.19
C PRO A 68 -5.62 0.78 5.86
N SER A 69 -5.07 0.07 6.83
CA SER A 69 -3.72 0.33 7.32
C SER A 69 -2.69 -0.24 6.35
N LEU A 70 -1.43 0.18 6.50
CA LEU A 70 -0.33 -0.33 5.68
C LEU A 70 -0.30 -1.87 5.63
N ALA A 71 -0.54 -2.54 6.76
CA ALA A 71 -0.57 -4.00 6.83
C ALA A 71 -1.71 -4.63 6.01
N VAL A 72 -2.89 -3.99 6.01
CA VAL A 72 -4.05 -4.45 5.22
C VAL A 72 -3.76 -4.27 3.73
N LEU A 73 -3.28 -3.09 3.34
CA LEU A 73 -2.94 -2.80 1.95
C LEU A 73 -1.87 -3.74 1.41
N VAL A 74 -0.79 -3.94 2.17
CA VAL A 74 0.28 -4.90 1.84
C VAL A 74 -0.31 -6.29 1.64
N LYS A 75 -1.17 -6.74 2.55
CA LYS A 75 -1.78 -8.06 2.46
C LYS A 75 -2.66 -8.19 1.23
N ASP A 76 -3.44 -7.16 0.89
CA ASP A 76 -4.32 -7.16 -0.28
C ASP A 76 -3.51 -7.18 -1.59
N VAL A 77 -2.51 -6.32 -1.68
CA VAL A 77 -1.56 -6.27 -2.80
C VAL A 77 -0.83 -7.59 -2.98
N THR A 78 -0.29 -8.17 -1.91
CA THR A 78 0.38 -9.48 -1.96
C THR A 78 -0.60 -10.57 -2.39
N ALA A 79 -1.84 -10.57 -1.88
CA ALA A 79 -2.85 -11.55 -2.24
C ALA A 79 -3.23 -11.46 -3.73
N LYS A 80 -3.45 -10.24 -4.24
CA LYS A 80 -3.74 -9.98 -5.65
C LYS A 80 -2.53 -10.31 -6.56
N ALA A 81 -1.31 -9.96 -6.14
CA ALA A 81 -0.08 -10.27 -6.86
C ALA A 81 0.18 -11.78 -6.94
N ALA A 82 -0.13 -12.55 -5.88
CA ALA A 82 0.01 -14.00 -5.85
C ALA A 82 -1.11 -14.74 -6.61
N ALA A 83 -2.27 -14.09 -6.82
CA ALA A 83 -3.38 -14.64 -7.59
C ALA A 83 -3.25 -14.44 -9.12
N ARG A 84 -2.20 -13.74 -9.55
CA ARG A 84 -1.85 -13.49 -10.96
C ARG A 84 -0.91 -14.55 -11.50
#